data_AF-A0A2D5GTC2-F1
#
_entry.id   AF-A0A2D5GTC2-F1
#
_cell.length_a   1.000
_cell.length_b   1.000
_cell.length_c   1.000
_cell.angle_alpha   90.00
_cell.angle_beta   90.00
_cell.angle_gamma   90.00
#
_symmetry.space_group_name_H-M   'P 1'
#
loop_
_entity.id
_entity.type
_entity.pdbx_description
1 polymer ?
#
loop_
_entity_poly.entity_id
_entity_poly.type
_entity_poly.pdbx_seq_one_letter_code
_entity_poly.pdbx_strand_id
1 'polypeptide(L)'
;MSENEIQELETATGCQLPSVYRELLLNYPQQLTDLANTLGIEELDLLYHSRESLARVNLDDPEYLRSIFPLHCFVIGENGSGDYYAIDTRSTDGAIYMGGPHWGEYPEDAEGKPLPYDDSLQEYIEFVVNMYEDEIQFESELDDTTVYQPPGKLGVYFSICLNLLLVPVLFLYMVLVLVLAGPIDLLTRFWDRIRPAKD
;
A
#
# COMPACT_ATOMS: atom_id res chain seq x y z
N MET A 1 20.57 -4.10 6.67
CA MET A 1 20.42 -3.39 7.95
C MET A 1 21.58 -3.77 8.89
N SER A 2 21.85 -2.98 9.92
CA SER A 2 22.91 -3.21 10.92
C SER A 2 22.35 -3.42 12.32
N GLU A 3 23.17 -4.00 13.21
CA GLU A 3 22.80 -4.29 14.60
C GLU A 3 22.33 -3.03 15.36
N ASN A 4 23.00 -1.90 15.14
CA ASN A 4 22.66 -0.63 15.77
C ASN A 4 21.27 -0.15 15.32
N GLU A 5 20.95 -0.27 14.04
CA GLU A 5 19.65 0.13 13.49
C GLU A 5 18.52 -0.74 14.04
N ILE A 6 18.76 -2.04 14.19
CA ILE A 6 17.82 -2.95 14.85
C ILE A 6 17.58 -2.52 16.31
N GLN A 7 18.66 -2.23 17.04
CA GLN A 7 18.54 -1.83 18.44
C GLN A 7 17.82 -0.48 18.62
N GLU A 8 18.01 0.45 17.69
CA GLU A 8 17.25 1.70 17.64
C GLU A 8 15.76 1.45 17.42
N LEU A 9 15.39 0.58 16.47
CA LEU A 9 13.99 0.20 16.21
C LEU A 9 13.34 -0.45 17.43
N GLU A 10 14.02 -1.40 18.08
CA GLU A 10 13.52 -2.07 19.29
C GLU A 10 13.31 -1.09 20.44
N THR A 11 14.23 -0.13 20.59
CA THR A 11 14.12 0.91 21.61
C THR A 11 12.95 1.86 21.33
N ALA A 12 12.76 2.25 20.07
CA ALA A 12 11.71 3.18 19.67
C ALA A 12 10.31 2.55 19.75
N THR A 13 10.18 1.29 19.36
CA THR A 13 8.90 0.56 19.37
C THR A 13 8.60 -0.10 20.71
N GLY A 14 9.60 -0.32 21.55
CA GLY A 14 9.48 -1.09 22.80
C GLY A 14 9.31 -2.60 22.57
N CYS A 15 9.44 -3.06 21.32
CA CYS A 15 9.39 -4.46 20.93
C CYS A 15 10.80 -5.05 20.89
N GLN A 16 10.99 -6.27 21.38
CA GLN A 16 12.24 -7.01 21.19
C GLN A 16 12.03 -8.00 20.03
N LEU A 17 12.78 -7.84 18.95
CA LEU A 17 12.58 -8.67 17.77
C LEU A 17 13.06 -10.11 18.04
N PRO A 18 12.32 -11.14 17.58
CA PRO A 18 12.76 -12.52 17.69
C PRO A 18 14.14 -12.72 17.04
N SER A 19 14.96 -13.61 17.60
CA SER A 19 16.31 -13.88 17.08
C SER A 19 16.30 -14.29 15.61
N VAL A 20 15.29 -15.06 15.19
CA VAL A 20 15.11 -15.49 13.80
C VAL A 20 14.89 -14.31 12.84
N TYR A 21 14.15 -13.29 13.28
CA TYR A 21 13.91 -12.09 12.46
C TYR A 21 15.11 -11.15 12.48
N ARG A 22 15.80 -11.03 13.61
CA ARG A 22 17.08 -10.29 13.65
C ARG A 22 18.10 -10.89 12.69
N GLU A 23 18.21 -12.23 12.67
CA GLU A 23 19.12 -12.94 11.77
C GLU A 23 18.77 -12.69 10.30
N LEU A 24 17.48 -12.73 9.96
CA LEU A 24 16.99 -12.37 8.63
C LEU A 24 17.41 -10.95 8.23
N LEU A 25 17.21 -9.97 9.12
CA LEU A 25 17.48 -8.57 8.83
C LEU A 25 18.97 -8.24 8.70
N LEU A 26 19.81 -8.94 9.44
CA LEU A 26 21.27 -8.84 9.36
C LEU A 26 21.84 -9.56 8.13
N ASN A 27 21.21 -10.67 7.74
CA ASN A 27 21.65 -11.53 6.64
C ASN A 27 20.52 -11.66 5.61
N TYR A 28 20.06 -10.52 5.10
CA TYR A 28 18.90 -10.48 4.21
C TYR A 28 19.14 -11.38 2.98
N PRO A 29 18.24 -12.34 2.68
CA PRO A 29 18.43 -13.30 1.61
C PRO A 29 18.66 -12.63 0.25
N GLN A 30 19.71 -13.08 -0.45
CA GLN A 30 20.04 -12.55 -1.77
C GLN A 30 18.88 -12.74 -2.75
N GLN A 31 18.15 -13.86 -2.66
CA GLN A 31 16.99 -14.13 -3.50
C GLN A 31 15.92 -13.03 -3.41
N LEU A 32 15.59 -12.55 -2.21
CA LEU A 32 14.63 -11.46 -2.02
C LEU A 32 15.14 -10.13 -2.60
N THR A 33 16.45 -9.91 -2.51
CA THR A 33 17.10 -8.75 -3.15
C THR A 33 17.00 -8.82 -4.68
N ASP A 34 17.22 -10.00 -5.24
CA ASP A 34 17.14 -10.24 -6.69
C ASP A 34 15.71 -10.09 -7.21
N LEU A 35 14.70 -10.51 -6.43
CA LEU A 35 13.28 -10.29 -6.73
C LEU A 35 12.96 -8.80 -6.80
N ALA A 36 13.33 -8.02 -5.76
CA ALA A 36 13.11 -6.57 -5.75
C ALA A 36 13.78 -5.88 -6.94
N ASN A 37 15.02 -6.27 -7.26
CA ASN A 37 15.75 -5.75 -8.42
C ASN A 37 15.06 -6.08 -9.75
N THR A 38 14.49 -7.28 -9.88
CA THR A 38 13.78 -7.73 -11.08
C THR A 38 12.51 -6.90 -11.32
N LEU A 39 11.79 -6.58 -10.24
CA LEU A 39 10.60 -5.73 -10.24
C LEU A 39 10.93 -4.23 -10.35
N GLY A 40 12.22 -3.85 -10.26
CA GLY A 40 12.64 -2.45 -10.31
C GLY A 40 12.21 -1.63 -9.10
N ILE A 41 11.99 -2.27 -7.95
CA ILE A 41 11.59 -1.66 -6.68
C ILE A 41 12.74 -1.73 -5.66
N GLU A 42 12.74 -0.82 -4.69
CA GLU A 42 13.79 -0.76 -3.67
C GLU A 42 13.62 -1.87 -2.62
N GLU A 43 12.39 -2.30 -2.36
CA GLU A 43 12.04 -3.20 -1.28
C GLU A 43 10.71 -3.91 -1.59
N LEU A 44 10.56 -5.15 -1.12
CA LEU A 44 9.33 -5.91 -1.25
C LEU A 44 8.34 -5.45 -0.18
N ASP A 45 7.15 -5.00 -0.57
CA ASP A 45 6.16 -4.46 0.37
C ASP A 45 5.68 -5.50 1.39
N LEU A 46 5.61 -6.77 1.00
CA LEU A 46 5.25 -7.86 1.91
C LEU A 46 6.32 -8.13 2.98
N LEU A 47 7.57 -7.74 2.76
CA LEU A 47 8.64 -8.02 3.70
C LEU A 47 9.65 -6.87 3.71
N TYR A 48 9.40 -5.93 4.61
CA TYR A 48 10.30 -4.86 4.92
C TYR A 48 11.56 -5.37 5.64
N HIS A 49 12.70 -4.84 5.21
CA HIS A 49 14.05 -5.08 5.68
C HIS A 49 14.82 -3.77 5.96
N SER A 50 14.35 -2.63 5.45
CA SER A 50 14.94 -1.32 5.66
C SER A 50 14.49 -0.69 6.98
N ARG A 51 15.40 0.04 7.62
CA ARG A 51 15.09 0.75 8.86
C ARG A 51 14.00 1.81 8.64
N GLU A 52 14.02 2.51 7.51
CA GLU A 52 13.00 3.51 7.20
C GLU A 52 11.60 2.91 7.09
N SER A 53 11.41 1.84 6.32
CA SER A 53 10.08 1.22 6.13
C SER A 53 9.55 0.63 7.43
N LEU A 54 10.41 -0.05 8.21
CA LEU A 54 10.04 -0.61 9.50
C LEU A 54 9.69 0.47 10.53
N ALA A 55 10.44 1.58 10.56
CA ALA A 55 10.15 2.71 11.42
C ALA A 55 8.83 3.38 11.03
N ARG A 56 8.64 3.66 9.73
CA ARG A 56 7.44 4.29 9.17
C ARG A 56 6.20 3.52 9.59
N VAL A 57 6.17 2.21 9.32
CA VAL A 57 4.97 1.42 9.61
C VAL A 57 4.70 1.29 11.11
N ASN A 58 5.73 1.06 11.95
CA ASN A 58 5.52 0.81 13.38
C ASN A 58 5.42 2.08 14.26
N LEU A 59 5.84 3.26 13.78
CA LEU A 59 5.92 4.49 14.59
C LEU A 59 4.98 5.61 14.13
N ASP A 60 4.55 5.64 12.87
CA ASP A 60 3.76 6.78 12.35
C ASP A 60 2.31 6.77 12.88
N ASP A 61 1.65 5.60 12.93
CA ASP A 61 0.31 5.44 13.48
C ASP A 61 0.20 4.24 14.43
N PRO A 62 0.78 4.34 15.63
CA PRO A 62 0.77 3.25 16.60
C PRO A 62 -0.63 2.97 17.16
N GLU A 63 -1.57 3.92 17.09
CA GLU A 63 -2.94 3.70 17.60
C GLU A 63 -3.74 2.82 16.65
N TYR A 64 -3.66 3.08 15.34
CA TYR A 64 -4.29 2.23 14.34
C TYR A 64 -3.73 0.81 14.38
N LEU A 65 -2.40 0.65 14.41
CA LEU A 65 -1.81 -0.68 14.49
C LEU A 65 -2.18 -1.44 15.76
N ARG A 66 -2.29 -0.75 16.90
CA ARG A 66 -2.74 -1.36 18.16
C ARG A 66 -4.21 -1.78 18.16
N SER A 67 -5.01 -1.26 17.22
CA SER A 67 -6.39 -1.71 17.03
C SER A 67 -6.48 -3.03 16.26
N ILE A 68 -5.44 -3.36 15.48
CA ILE A 68 -5.33 -4.57 14.67
C ILE A 68 -4.55 -5.64 15.43
N PHE A 69 -3.38 -5.28 15.93
CA PHE A 69 -2.44 -6.19 16.57
C PHE A 69 -2.19 -5.84 18.04
N PRO A 70 -1.93 -6.84 18.88
CA PRO A 70 -1.52 -6.61 20.25
C PRO A 70 -0.08 -6.06 20.33
N LEU A 71 0.28 -5.46 21.47
CA LEU A 71 1.58 -4.79 21.70
C LEU A 71 2.84 -5.65 21.53
N HIS A 72 2.68 -6.97 21.47
CA HIS A 72 3.79 -7.90 21.25
C HIS A 72 3.97 -8.26 19.77
N CYS A 73 3.18 -7.68 18.88
CA CYS A 73 3.34 -7.86 17.45
C CYS A 73 4.10 -6.67 16.87
N PHE A 74 4.98 -6.95 15.92
CA PHE A 74 5.77 -5.95 15.21
C PHE A 74 5.48 -6.10 13.71
N VAL A 75 5.09 -5.03 13.04
CA VAL A 75 4.70 -5.08 11.62
C VAL A 75 5.95 -5.20 10.76
N ILE A 76 5.93 -6.15 9.83
CA ILE A 76 7.05 -6.50 8.94
C ILE A 76 6.73 -6.33 7.46
N GLY A 77 5.49 -6.02 7.09
CA GLY A 77 5.08 -5.84 5.69
C GLY A 77 3.61 -5.48 5.52
N GLU A 78 3.22 -5.14 4.30
CA GLU A 78 1.83 -4.86 3.89
C GLU A 78 1.57 -5.32 2.46
N ASN A 79 0.30 -5.62 2.12
CA ASN A 79 -0.08 -6.05 0.77
C ASN A 79 -0.57 -4.90 -0.15
N GLY A 80 -0.41 -3.64 0.27
CA GLY A 80 -0.88 -2.46 -0.46
C GLY A 80 -2.40 -2.26 -0.49
N SER A 81 -3.19 -3.20 0.04
CA SER A 81 -4.66 -3.12 0.16
C SER A 81 -5.13 -2.75 1.57
N GLY A 82 -4.19 -2.43 2.47
CA GLY A 82 -4.44 -2.10 3.87
C GLY A 82 -4.35 -3.29 4.83
N ASP A 83 -3.97 -4.47 4.34
CA ASP A 83 -3.59 -5.59 5.22
C ASP A 83 -2.10 -5.54 5.53
N TYR A 84 -1.82 -5.80 6.80
CA TYR A 84 -0.49 -5.79 7.38
C TYR A 84 -0.13 -7.19 7.84
N TYR A 85 1.18 -7.46 7.83
CA TYR A 85 1.77 -8.69 8.35
C TYR A 85 2.62 -8.34 9.55
N ALA A 86 2.41 -9.02 10.67
CA ALA A 86 3.11 -8.74 11.92
C ALA A 86 3.67 -10.01 12.56
N ILE A 87 4.92 -9.95 13.00
CA ILE A 87 5.58 -11.04 13.72
C ILE A 87 5.28 -10.98 15.22
N ASP A 88 4.92 -12.10 15.84
CA ASP A 88 4.84 -12.18 17.31
C ASP A 88 6.24 -12.21 17.91
N THR A 89 6.59 -11.13 18.61
CA THR A 89 7.89 -10.96 19.29
C THR A 89 8.16 -11.96 20.40
N ARG A 90 7.12 -12.66 20.88
CA ARG A 90 7.24 -13.70 21.92
C ARG A 90 7.37 -15.10 21.32
N SER A 91 7.11 -15.25 20.02
CA SER A 91 7.29 -16.52 19.32
C SER A 91 8.78 -16.75 19.04
N THR A 92 9.26 -17.95 19.34
CA THR A 92 10.65 -18.35 19.04
C THR A 92 10.88 -18.52 17.54
N ASP A 93 9.86 -19.03 16.84
CA ASP A 93 9.94 -19.36 15.41
C ASP A 93 9.44 -18.21 14.53
N GLY A 94 8.99 -17.11 15.15
CA GLY A 94 8.58 -15.90 14.45
C GLY A 94 7.24 -16.05 13.74
N ALA A 95 6.25 -16.62 14.40
CA ALA A 95 4.89 -16.75 13.88
C ALA A 95 4.35 -15.40 13.38
N ILE A 96 3.73 -15.42 12.19
CA ILE A 96 3.25 -14.24 11.48
C ILE A 96 1.73 -14.17 11.56
N TYR A 97 1.20 -12.99 11.85
CA TYR A 97 -0.22 -12.69 11.87
C TYR A 97 -0.55 -11.72 10.75
N MET A 98 -1.72 -11.90 10.13
CA MET A 98 -2.27 -10.97 9.15
C MET A 98 -3.43 -10.21 9.78
N GLY A 99 -3.58 -8.93 9.46
CA GLY A 99 -4.68 -8.11 9.97
C GLY A 99 -4.82 -6.79 9.26
N GLY A 100 -6.01 -6.18 9.35
CA GLY A 100 -6.36 -4.99 8.59
C GLY A 100 -7.87 -4.70 8.64
N PRO A 101 -8.41 -3.93 7.67
CA PRO A 101 -9.81 -3.52 7.66
C PRO A 101 -10.79 -4.61 7.20
N HIS A 102 -10.31 -5.74 6.69
CA HIS A 102 -11.10 -6.81 6.09
C HIS A 102 -11.54 -7.86 7.12
N TRP A 103 -12.43 -7.45 8.04
CA TRP A 103 -12.93 -8.30 9.11
C TRP A 103 -13.52 -9.63 8.59
N GLY A 104 -13.05 -10.75 9.15
CA GLY A 104 -13.49 -12.10 8.81
C GLY A 104 -12.70 -12.78 7.69
N GLU A 105 -11.68 -12.11 7.12
CA GLU A 105 -10.75 -12.70 6.15
C GLU A 105 -9.47 -13.25 6.79
N TYR A 106 -9.22 -12.93 8.07
CA TYR A 106 -8.03 -13.34 8.80
C TYR A 106 -8.23 -14.69 9.51
N PRO A 107 -7.17 -15.51 9.66
CA PRO A 107 -7.26 -16.78 10.37
C PRO A 107 -7.69 -16.59 11.84
N GLU A 108 -8.76 -17.26 12.23
CA GLU A 108 -9.29 -17.23 13.60
C GLU A 108 -9.70 -18.63 14.06
N ASP A 109 -9.61 -18.89 15.37
CA ASP A 109 -10.15 -20.11 15.98
C ASP A 109 -11.68 -20.07 16.08
N ALA A 110 -12.29 -21.16 16.54
CA ALA A 110 -13.74 -21.26 16.68
C ALA A 110 -14.34 -20.25 17.67
N GLU A 111 -13.50 -19.67 18.53
CA GLU A 111 -13.84 -18.65 19.52
C GLU A 111 -13.57 -17.23 19.01
N GLY A 112 -13.11 -17.06 17.76
CA GLY A 112 -12.79 -15.76 17.16
C GLY A 112 -11.48 -15.15 17.65
N LYS A 113 -10.53 -15.98 18.13
CA LYS A 113 -9.20 -15.50 18.47
C LYS A 113 -8.29 -15.59 17.26
N PRO A 114 -7.41 -14.60 17.05
CA PRO A 114 -6.44 -14.63 15.95
C PRO A 114 -5.56 -15.88 15.99
N LEU A 115 -5.45 -16.54 14.85
CA LEU A 115 -4.46 -17.59 14.59
C LEU A 115 -3.34 -17.02 13.72
N PRO A 116 -2.13 -17.59 13.80
CA PRO A 116 -1.07 -17.27 12.85
C PRO A 116 -1.54 -17.50 11.41
N TYR A 117 -1.14 -16.59 10.53
CA TYR A 117 -1.19 -16.78 9.08
C TYR A 117 -0.14 -17.79 8.64
N ASP A 118 1.09 -17.66 9.17
CA ASP A 118 2.15 -18.66 9.05
C ASP A 118 2.72 -18.96 10.44
N ASP A 119 2.98 -20.24 10.71
CA ASP A 119 3.47 -20.70 12.03
C ASP A 119 4.93 -20.31 12.27
N SER A 120 5.68 -20.01 11.20
CA SER A 120 7.09 -19.61 11.26
C SER A 120 7.45 -18.52 10.25
N LEU A 121 8.50 -17.76 10.57
CA LEU A 121 9.07 -16.76 9.67
C LEU A 121 9.61 -17.40 8.38
N GLN A 122 10.12 -18.63 8.45
CA GLN A 122 10.65 -19.33 7.28
C GLN A 122 9.54 -19.64 6.27
N GLU A 123 8.41 -20.19 6.72
CA GLU A 123 7.26 -20.47 5.86
C GLU A 123 6.73 -19.19 5.20
N TYR A 124 6.68 -18.09 5.97
CA TYR A 124 6.29 -16.79 5.45
C TYR A 124 7.24 -16.29 4.35
N ILE A 125 8.56 -16.44 4.51
CA ILE A 125 9.53 -16.05 3.48
C ILE A 125 9.35 -16.89 2.21
N GLU A 126 9.15 -18.20 2.36
CA GLU A 126 8.89 -19.09 1.22
C GLU A 126 7.60 -18.67 0.49
N PHE A 127 6.55 -18.30 1.23
CA PHE A 127 5.33 -17.72 0.67
C PHE A 127 5.61 -16.42 -0.11
N VAL A 128 6.35 -15.47 0.49
CA VAL A 128 6.68 -14.18 -0.14
C VAL A 128 7.47 -14.40 -1.44
N VAL A 129 8.47 -15.29 -1.41
CA VAL A 129 9.26 -15.65 -2.59
C VAL A 129 8.35 -16.20 -3.69
N ASN A 130 7.54 -17.21 -3.38
CA ASN A 130 6.66 -17.82 -4.37
C ASN A 130 5.68 -16.80 -4.97
N MET A 131 5.12 -15.91 -4.14
CA MET A 131 4.17 -14.91 -4.62
C MET A 131 4.79 -13.95 -5.63
N TYR A 132 6.00 -13.44 -5.36
CA TYR A 132 6.68 -12.53 -6.29
C TYR A 132 7.24 -13.26 -7.51
N GLU A 133 7.70 -14.50 -7.38
CA GLU A 133 8.11 -15.31 -8.54
C GLU A 133 6.92 -15.57 -9.49
N ASP A 134 5.75 -15.89 -8.95
CA ASP A 134 4.51 -16.07 -9.72
C ASP A 134 4.07 -14.77 -10.41
N GLU A 135 4.19 -13.62 -9.72
CA GLU A 135 3.88 -12.30 -10.29
C GLU A 135 4.81 -11.96 -11.46
N ILE A 136 6.12 -12.14 -11.28
CA ILE A 136 7.12 -11.92 -12.34
C ILE A 136 6.87 -12.86 -13.52
N GLN A 137 6.58 -14.14 -13.26
CA GLN A 137 6.28 -15.09 -14.31
C GLN A 137 5.03 -14.66 -15.08
N PHE A 138 3.96 -14.27 -14.38
CA PHE A 138 2.73 -13.81 -15.00
C PHE A 138 2.95 -12.56 -15.88
N GLU A 139 3.73 -11.59 -15.41
CA GLU A 139 4.10 -10.41 -16.22
C GLU A 139 4.93 -10.80 -17.45
N SER A 140 5.86 -11.75 -17.31
CA SER A 140 6.66 -12.24 -18.44
C SER A 140 5.82 -12.97 -19.50
N GLU A 141 4.81 -13.74 -19.07
CA GLU A 141 3.88 -14.43 -19.97
C GLU A 141 2.96 -13.44 -20.71
N LEU A 142 2.59 -12.34 -20.06
CA LEU A 142 1.86 -11.24 -20.68
C LEU A 142 2.70 -10.50 -21.73
N ASP A 143 4.00 -10.31 -21.48
CA ASP A 143 4.91 -9.63 -22.42
C ASP A 143 5.24 -10.51 -23.64
N ASP A 144 5.36 -11.84 -23.48
CA ASP A 144 5.83 -12.70 -24.57
C ASP A 144 4.71 -13.11 -25.55
N THR A 145 3.44 -13.21 -25.15
CA THR A 145 2.36 -13.54 -26.10
C THR A 145 0.96 -13.10 -25.66
N THR A 146 0.62 -11.82 -25.74
CA THR A 146 -0.68 -11.32 -26.26
C THR A 146 -0.87 -9.84 -25.90
N VAL A 147 -1.03 -8.99 -26.92
CA VAL A 147 -1.84 -7.78 -26.73
C VAL A 147 -3.23 -8.27 -26.32
N TYR A 148 -3.54 -8.21 -25.02
CA TYR A 148 -4.87 -8.52 -24.52
C TYR A 148 -5.85 -7.58 -25.22
N GLN A 149 -6.52 -8.11 -26.26
CA GLN A 149 -7.72 -7.50 -26.77
C GLN A 149 -8.85 -7.96 -25.85
N PRO A 150 -9.40 -7.07 -24.99
CA PRO A 150 -10.45 -7.48 -24.06
C PRO A 150 -11.56 -8.18 -24.84
N PRO A 151 -11.99 -9.38 -24.41
CA PRO A 151 -12.96 -10.15 -25.16
C PRO A 151 -14.29 -9.41 -25.14
N GLY A 152 -14.72 -8.97 -26.32
CA GLY A 152 -16.08 -8.52 -26.61
C GLY A 152 -16.48 -7.19 -25.98
N LYS A 153 -16.57 -6.15 -26.81
CA LYS A 153 -17.36 -4.90 -26.61
C LYS A 153 -17.21 -4.12 -25.29
N LEU A 154 -16.51 -4.59 -24.27
CA LEU A 154 -16.48 -4.01 -22.93
C LEU A 154 -15.75 -2.67 -22.94
N GLY A 155 -14.61 -2.58 -23.64
CA GLY A 155 -13.92 -1.30 -23.87
C GLY A 155 -14.76 -0.30 -24.67
N VAL A 156 -15.60 -0.79 -25.59
CA VAL A 156 -16.55 0.04 -26.34
C VAL A 156 -17.68 0.54 -25.42
N TYR A 157 -18.24 -0.32 -24.57
CA TYR A 157 -19.27 0.06 -23.61
C TYR A 157 -18.74 1.01 -22.54
N PHE A 158 -17.54 0.77 -22.02
CA PHE A 158 -16.91 1.66 -21.04
C PHE A 158 -16.62 3.04 -21.64
N SER A 159 -16.09 3.08 -22.86
CA SER A 159 -15.88 4.34 -23.60
C SER A 159 -17.20 5.06 -23.90
N ILE A 160 -18.25 4.35 -24.29
CA ILE A 160 -19.59 4.93 -24.54
C ILE A 160 -20.19 5.47 -23.24
N CYS A 161 -20.14 4.71 -22.14
CA CYS A 161 -20.64 5.15 -20.84
C CYS A 161 -19.89 6.37 -20.32
N LEU A 162 -18.55 6.37 -20.43
CA LEU A 162 -17.71 7.48 -20.02
C LEU A 162 -18.00 8.75 -20.85
N ASN A 163 -18.17 8.61 -22.17
CA ASN A 163 -18.55 9.72 -23.04
C ASN A 163 -19.98 10.24 -22.76
N LEU A 164 -20.95 9.35 -22.53
CA LEU A 164 -22.32 9.74 -22.16
C LEU A 164 -22.38 10.51 -20.85
N LEU A 165 -21.47 10.24 -19.91
CA LEU A 165 -21.37 10.95 -18.63
C LEU A 165 -20.63 12.27 -18.74
N LEU A 166 -19.52 12.32 -19.50
CA LEU A 166 -18.67 13.51 -19.61
C LEU A 166 -19.26 14.60 -20.51
N VAL A 167 -19.93 14.24 -21.61
CA VAL A 167 -20.45 15.22 -22.57
C VAL A 167 -21.49 16.17 -21.95
N PRO A 168 -22.48 15.71 -21.16
CA PRO A 168 -23.42 16.60 -20.48
C PRO A 168 -22.75 17.50 -19.44
N VAL A 169 -21.73 16.98 -18.72
CA VAL A 169 -20.99 17.75 -17.70
C VAL A 169 -20.19 18.88 -18.36
N LEU A 170 -19.49 18.58 -19.45
CA LEU A 170 -18.76 19.59 -20.23
C LEU A 170 -19.70 20.62 -20.86
N PHE A 171 -20.87 20.19 -21.33
CA PHE A 171 -21.87 21.09 -21.88
C PHE A 171 -22.45 22.03 -20.80
N LEU A 172 -22.81 21.51 -19.63
CA LEU A 172 -23.26 22.29 -18.48
C LEU A 172 -22.17 23.29 -18.03
N TYR A 173 -20.92 22.85 -17.98
CA TYR A 173 -19.79 23.72 -17.67
C TYR A 173 -19.65 24.87 -18.68
N MET A 174 -19.75 24.58 -19.98
CA MET A 174 -19.68 25.60 -21.03
C MET A 174 -20.83 26.61 -20.92
N VAL A 175 -22.05 26.14 -20.68
CA VAL A 175 -23.22 27.01 -20.46
C VAL A 175 -23.03 27.88 -19.23
N LEU A 176 -22.54 27.31 -18.13
CA LEU A 176 -22.24 28.06 -16.91
C LEU A 176 -21.22 29.18 -17.17
N VAL A 177 -20.12 28.87 -17.87
CA VAL A 177 -19.11 29.88 -18.25
C VAL A 177 -19.74 30.99 -19.09
N LEU A 178 -20.60 30.65 -20.05
CA LEU A 178 -21.23 31.62 -20.94
C LEU A 178 -22.24 32.51 -20.20
N VAL A 179 -23.01 31.94 -19.27
CA VAL A 179 -23.93 32.68 -18.39
C VAL A 179 -23.17 33.60 -17.44
N LEU A 180 -22.03 33.18 -16.90
CA LEU A 180 -21.23 33.96 -15.97
C LEU A 180 -20.38 35.04 -16.65
N ALA A 181 -20.01 34.87 -17.93
CA ALA A 181 -19.19 35.83 -18.65
C ALA A 181 -19.80 37.24 -18.71
N GLY A 182 -21.11 37.35 -18.95
CA GLY A 182 -21.83 38.62 -19.01
C GLY A 182 -21.83 39.37 -17.66
N PRO A 183 -22.31 38.77 -16.56
CA PRO A 183 -22.25 39.33 -15.23
C PRO A 183 -20.83 39.72 -14.79
N ILE A 184 -19.82 38.90 -15.11
CA ILE A 184 -18.42 39.20 -14.79
C ILE A 184 -17.94 40.44 -15.54
N ASP A 185 -18.19 40.54 -16.86
CA ASP A 185 -17.84 41.74 -17.65
C ASP A 185 -18.56 43.01 -17.15
N LEU A 186 -19.80 42.86 -16.69
CA LEU A 186 -20.57 43.97 -16.14
C LEU A 186 -20.00 44.42 -14.78
N LEU A 187 -19.62 43.47 -13.93
CA LEU A 187 -18.97 43.72 -12.65
C LEU A 187 -17.58 44.34 -12.81
N THR A 188 -16.76 43.87 -13.75
CA THR A 188 -15.44 44.46 -14.03
C THR A 188 -15.57 45.88 -14.54
N ARG A 189 -16.51 46.16 -15.45
CA ARG A 189 -16.79 47.52 -15.93
C ARG A 189 -17.31 48.45 -14.83
N PHE A 190 -18.17 47.95 -13.94
CA PHE A 190 -18.63 48.72 -12.79
C PHE A 190 -17.49 49.01 -11.82
N TRP A 191 -16.65 48.00 -11.56
CA TRP A 191 -15.48 48.11 -10.72
C TRP A 191 -14.49 49.14 -11.26
N ASP A 192 -14.17 49.10 -12.55
CA ASP A 192 -13.29 50.08 -13.21
C ASP A 192 -13.84 51.51 -13.15
N ARG A 193 -15.17 51.66 -13.12
CA ARG A 193 -15.83 52.98 -13.06
C ARG A 193 -15.90 53.55 -11.64
N ILE A 194 -15.94 52.68 -10.62
CA ILE A 194 -15.98 53.06 -9.21
C ILE A 194 -14.55 53.15 -8.64
N ARG A 195 -13.57 52.53 -9.30
CA ARG A 195 -12.18 52.54 -8.87
C ARG A 195 -11.71 54.00 -8.75
N PRO A 196 -11.37 54.47 -7.53
CA PRO A 196 -10.76 55.78 -7.39
C PRO A 196 -9.44 55.78 -8.18
N ALA A 197 -9.21 56.85 -8.93
CA ALA A 197 -7.93 57.05 -9.59
C ALA A 197 -6.84 56.95 -8.52
N LYS A 198 -5.83 56.11 -8.78
CA LYS A 198 -4.60 56.14 -7.98
C LYS A 198 -3.95 57.49 -8.26
N ASP A 199 -4.03 58.39 -7.28
CA ASP A 199 -3.04 59.46 -7.10
C ASP A 199 -1.67 58.83 -6.78
#